data_AF-A0A397B787-F1
#
_entry.id   AF-A0A397B787-F1
#
_cell.length_a   1.000
_cell.length_b   1.000
_cell.length_c   1.000
_cell.angle_alpha   90.00
_cell.angle_beta   90.00
_cell.angle_gamma   90.00
#
_symmetry.space_group_name_H-M   'P 1'
#
loop_
_entity.id
_entity.type
_entity.pdbx_description
1 polymer ?
#
loop_
_entity_poly.entity_id
_entity_poly.type
_entity_poly.pdbx_seq_one_letter_code
_entity_poly.pdbx_strand_id
1 'polypeptide(L)'
;MEGMVFFDGAARLDPACGGSGALVLAREFPLLCDYDAHYLPMATTNNQAEYDGLVRGLTLARTQGQPKIKRAPGEGEGTERRGRKPNPYRSQVTMFLLNNKNANPNDCYQWLLQNYVNPDLPQPDLKQIKTLINNIKSNPNFRSQAMY
;
A
#
# COMPACT_ATOMS: atom_id res chain seq x y z
N MET A 1 2.27 -0.84 -22.67
CA MET A 1 1.33 0.26 -22.37
C MET A 1 1.80 0.91 -21.07
N GLU A 2 2.08 2.22 -21.10
CA GLU A 2 2.38 3.01 -19.89
C GLU A 2 1.11 3.82 -19.57
N GLY A 3 0.71 3.86 -18.31
CA GLY A 3 -0.46 4.61 -17.84
C GLY A 3 -0.16 5.39 -16.58
N MET A 4 -0.97 6.42 -16.30
CA MET A 4 -0.92 7.18 -15.05
C MET A 4 -2.05 6.75 -14.11
N VAL A 5 -1.73 6.66 -12.83
CA VAL A 5 -2.70 6.40 -11.77
C VAL A 5 -2.76 7.61 -10.86
N PHE A 6 -3.95 8.20 -10.74
CA PHE A 6 -4.25 9.18 -9.70
C PHE A 6 -5.08 8.49 -8.64
N PHE A 7 -4.86 8.83 -7.39
CA PHE A 7 -5.65 8.34 -6.27
C PHE A 7 -5.71 9.39 -5.18
N ASP A 8 -6.76 9.30 -4.37
CA ASP A 8 -6.94 10.13 -3.20
C ASP A 8 -7.79 9.38 -2.16
N GLY A 9 -7.66 9.77 -0.91
CA GLY A 9 -8.42 9.24 0.20
C GLY A 9 -8.83 10.33 1.17
N ALA A 10 -10.10 10.32 1.55
CA ALA A 10 -10.66 11.26 2.49
C ALA A 10 -11.29 10.53 3.68
N ALA A 11 -11.08 11.07 4.88
CA ALA A 11 -11.73 10.62 6.10
C ALA A 11 -12.44 11.76 6.82
N ARG A 12 -13.61 11.49 7.39
CA ARG A 12 -14.34 12.40 8.28
C ARG A 12 -14.16 11.97 9.73
N LEU A 13 -14.06 12.95 10.64
CA LEU A 13 -14.00 12.71 12.08
C LEU A 13 -15.37 12.32 12.65
N ASP A 14 -16.45 12.91 12.13
CA ASP A 14 -17.84 12.60 12.50
C ASP A 14 -18.80 12.82 11.30
N PRO A 15 -19.61 11.82 10.90
CA PRO A 15 -19.50 10.41 11.28
C PRO A 15 -18.14 9.86 10.86
N ALA A 16 -17.56 8.96 11.67
CA ALA A 16 -16.29 8.31 11.38
C ALA A 16 -16.43 7.39 10.16
N CYS A 17 -16.32 7.97 8.97
CA CYS A 17 -16.40 7.30 7.69
C CYS A 17 -15.34 7.86 6.75
N GLY A 18 -14.88 7.03 5.83
CA GLY A 18 -13.94 7.43 4.80
C GLY A 18 -14.49 7.20 3.41
N GLY A 19 -13.70 7.61 2.43
CA GLY A 19 -13.85 7.19 1.06
C GLY A 19 -12.52 7.31 0.35
N SER A 20 -12.34 6.53 -0.70
CA SER A 20 -11.18 6.61 -1.56
C SER A 20 -11.62 6.63 -3.01
N GLY A 21 -10.74 7.14 -3.86
CA GLY A 21 -10.94 7.18 -5.30
C GLY A 21 -9.64 6.91 -6.05
N ALA A 22 -9.76 6.32 -7.22
CA ALA A 22 -8.65 6.17 -8.14
C ALA A 22 -9.10 6.38 -9.59
N LEU A 23 -8.18 6.87 -10.41
CA LEU A 23 -8.33 7.10 -11.84
C LEU A 23 -7.13 6.52 -12.57
N VAL A 24 -7.37 5.73 -13.62
CA VAL A 24 -6.33 5.18 -14.48
C VAL A 24 -6.50 5.74 -15.88
N LEU A 25 -5.46 6.46 -16.34
CA LEU A 25 -5.42 7.05 -17.67
C LEU A 25 -4.43 6.28 -18.54
N ALA A 26 -4.90 5.79 -19.69
CA ALA A 26 -4.02 5.28 -20.72
C ALA A 26 -3.30 6.46 -21.39
N ARG A 27 -1.96 6.41 -21.49
CA ARG A 27 -1.18 7.49 -22.12
C ARG A 27 -1.57 7.72 -23.58
N GLU A 28 -2.00 6.66 -24.25
CA GLU A 28 -2.41 6.65 -25.67
C GLU A 28 -3.81 7.28 -25.87
N PHE A 29 -4.63 7.33 -24.81
CA PHE A 29 -5.99 7.85 -24.83
C PHE A 29 -6.26 8.69 -23.57
N PRO A 30 -5.67 9.89 -23.44
CA PRO A 30 -5.70 10.68 -22.21
C PRO A 30 -7.09 11.21 -21.82
N LEU A 31 -8.08 11.08 -22.70
CA LEU A 31 -9.48 11.42 -22.42
C LEU A 31 -10.31 10.23 -21.94
N LEU A 32 -9.78 9.00 -22.06
CA LEU A 32 -10.42 7.79 -21.58
C LEU A 32 -9.78 7.41 -20.24
N CYS A 33 -10.57 7.46 -19.18
CA CYS A 33 -10.15 7.02 -17.86
C CYS A 33 -11.13 6.00 -17.31
N ASP A 34 -10.57 4.97 -16.68
CA ASP A 34 -11.34 4.15 -15.76
C ASP A 34 -11.20 4.75 -14.37
N TYR A 35 -12.26 4.64 -13.59
CA TYR A 35 -12.29 5.14 -12.22
C TYR A 35 -12.86 4.10 -11.28
N ASP A 36 -12.43 4.15 -10.03
CA ASP A 36 -13.00 3.40 -8.92
C ASP A 36 -13.22 4.38 -7.76
N ALA A 37 -14.43 4.37 -7.20
CA ALA A 37 -14.82 5.19 -6.06
C ALA A 37 -15.38 4.28 -4.98
N HIS A 38 -14.79 4.33 -3.80
CA HIS A 38 -15.09 3.39 -2.72
C HIS A 38 -15.45 4.11 -1.44
N TYR A 39 -16.64 3.80 -0.92
CA TYR A 39 -17.08 4.26 0.39
C TYR A 39 -16.58 3.31 1.49
N LEU A 40 -15.97 3.87 2.53
CA LEU A 40 -15.46 3.13 3.69
C LEU A 40 -16.39 3.40 4.89
N PRO A 41 -17.34 2.49 5.20
CA PRO A 41 -18.38 2.73 6.21
C PRO A 41 -17.85 2.64 7.66
N MET A 42 -16.60 2.20 7.84
CA MET A 42 -15.98 2.05 9.15
C MET A 42 -15.14 3.27 9.51
N ALA A 43 -14.89 3.45 10.81
CA ALA A 43 -13.96 4.44 11.31
C ALA A 43 -12.60 4.29 10.59
N THR A 44 -12.30 5.27 9.75
CA THR A 44 -11.18 5.25 8.81
C THR A 44 -10.38 6.52 9.03
N THR A 45 -9.07 6.38 9.18
CA THR A 45 -8.14 7.52 9.23
C THR A 45 -7.81 8.01 7.82
N ASN A 46 -7.37 9.26 7.67
CA ASN A 46 -7.04 9.80 6.35
C ASN A 46 -5.99 8.94 5.62
N ASN A 47 -4.96 8.49 6.36
CA ASN A 47 -3.94 7.61 5.79
C ASN A 47 -4.49 6.26 5.33
N GLN A 48 -5.46 5.69 6.04
CA GLN A 48 -6.10 4.43 5.62
C GLN A 48 -6.91 4.61 4.33
N ALA A 49 -7.63 5.72 4.20
CA ALA A 49 -8.37 6.05 2.98
C ALA A 49 -7.41 6.24 1.79
N GLU A 50 -6.29 6.94 2.00
CA GLU A 50 -5.26 7.18 0.97
C GLU A 50 -4.62 5.87 0.48
N TYR A 51 -4.30 4.98 1.41
CA TYR A 51 -3.77 3.65 1.08
C TYR A 51 -4.78 2.77 0.34
N ASP A 52 -6.07 2.84 0.71
CA ASP A 52 -7.13 2.13 -0.01
C ASP A 52 -7.22 2.63 -1.46
N GLY A 53 -7.18 3.95 -1.67
CA GLY A 53 -7.17 4.57 -3.01
C GLY A 53 -5.98 4.11 -3.86
N LEU A 54 -4.78 4.06 -3.28
CA LEU A 54 -3.59 3.55 -3.97
C LEU A 54 -3.74 2.09 -4.39
N VAL A 55 -4.22 1.22 -3.49
CA VAL A 55 -4.39 -0.21 -3.80
C VAL A 55 -5.43 -0.41 -4.90
N ARG A 56 -6.53 0.33 -4.86
CA ARG A 56 -7.57 0.31 -5.89
C ARG A 56 -7.06 0.78 -7.23
N GLY A 57 -6.34 1.90 -7.27
CA GLY A 57 -5.74 2.41 -8.50
C GLY A 57 -4.75 1.45 -9.15
N LEU A 58 -3.90 0.78 -8.34
CA LEU A 58 -3.00 -0.25 -8.84
C LEU A 58 -3.75 -1.50 -9.33
N THR A 59 -4.83 -1.89 -8.66
CA THR A 59 -5.68 -3.02 -9.06
C THR A 59 -6.39 -2.73 -10.38
N LEU A 60 -6.96 -1.53 -10.52
CA LEU A 60 -7.62 -1.07 -11.74
C LEU A 60 -6.65 -1.00 -12.93
N ALA A 61 -5.42 -0.50 -12.69
CA ALA A 61 -4.38 -0.49 -13.72
C ALA A 61 -3.91 -1.90 -14.11
N ARG A 62 -3.85 -2.83 -13.15
CA ARG A 62 -3.53 -4.23 -13.43
C ARG A 62 -4.62 -4.90 -14.27
N THR A 63 -5.90 -4.64 -14.00
CA THR A 63 -7.01 -5.22 -14.78
C THR A 63 -7.01 -4.76 -16.24
N GLN A 64 -6.42 -3.60 -16.55
CA GLN A 64 -6.20 -3.13 -17.92
C GLN A 64 -4.97 -3.75 -18.61
N GLY A 65 -4.20 -4.63 -17.93
CA GLY A 65 -2.99 -5.23 -18.49
C GLY A 65 -1.80 -4.26 -18.58
N GLN A 66 -1.80 -3.16 -17.82
CA GLN A 66 -0.68 -2.20 -17.79
C GLN A 66 0.54 -2.82 -17.09
N PRO A 67 1.67 -3.12 -17.80
CA PRO A 67 2.73 -3.95 -17.20
C PRO A 67 3.66 -3.20 -16.24
N LYS A 68 3.71 -1.85 -16.26
CA LYS A 68 4.65 -1.05 -15.46
C LYS A 68 4.11 0.37 -15.23
N ILE A 69 3.76 0.69 -14.00
CA ILE A 69 3.40 2.05 -13.58
C ILE A 69 4.65 2.69 -12.97
N LYS A 70 5.16 3.76 -13.57
CA LYS A 70 6.26 4.55 -12.99
C LYS A 70 5.67 5.71 -12.19
N ARG A 71 6.29 6.02 -11.05
CA ARG A 71 6.01 7.25 -10.31
C ARG A 71 6.36 8.45 -11.20
N ALA A 72 5.59 9.52 -11.09
CA ALA A 72 5.86 10.76 -11.81
C ALA A 72 7.28 11.26 -11.48
N PRO A 73 8.08 11.68 -12.48
CA PRO A 73 9.41 12.23 -12.23
C PRO A 73 9.23 13.66 -11.71
N GLY A 74 9.54 13.90 -10.43
CA GLY A 74 9.47 15.26 -9.88
C GLY A 74 9.71 15.41 -8.38
N GLU A 75 9.50 14.37 -7.57
CA GLU A 75 9.66 14.51 -6.12
C GLU A 75 10.81 13.66 -5.58
N GLY A 76 11.95 14.33 -5.38
CA GLY A 76 12.96 13.92 -4.42
C GLY A 76 14.25 13.33 -5.00
N GLU A 77 15.08 14.15 -5.65
CA GLU A 77 16.54 13.99 -5.58
C GLU A 77 17.02 14.29 -4.15
N GLY A 78 16.64 13.43 -3.21
CA GLY A 78 17.18 13.40 -1.87
C GLY A 78 18.17 12.25 -1.77
N THR A 79 19.43 12.50 -2.13
CA THR A 79 20.62 11.64 -1.91
C THR A 79 20.29 10.18 -1.54
N GLU A 80 19.99 9.35 -2.55
CA GLU A 80 19.89 7.90 -2.36
C GLU A 80 21.28 7.38 -1.97
N ARG A 81 21.53 7.32 -0.66
CA ARG A 81 22.55 6.45 -0.09
C ARG A 81 22.28 5.06 -0.67
N ARG A 82 23.24 4.48 -1.39
CA ARG A 82 23.25 3.09 -1.89
C ARG A 82 22.69 2.16 -0.79
N GLY A 83 21.39 1.95 -0.81
CA GLY A 83 20.63 1.38 0.29
C GLY A 83 19.92 0.16 -0.22
N ARG A 84 20.00 -0.94 0.54
CA ARG A 84 19.29 -2.20 0.27
C ARG A 84 17.92 -1.94 -0.35
N LYS A 85 17.64 -2.60 -1.48
CA LYS A 85 16.28 -2.65 -2.05
C LYS A 85 15.30 -3.00 -0.92
N PRO A 86 14.22 -2.22 -0.73
CA PRO A 86 13.26 -2.47 0.33
C PRO A 86 12.66 -3.87 0.18
N ASN A 87 12.46 -4.56 1.31
CA ASN A 87 11.84 -5.88 1.29
C ASN A 87 10.45 -5.77 0.62
N PRO A 88 10.13 -6.63 -0.37
CA PRO A 88 8.91 -6.49 -1.16
C PRO A 88 7.62 -6.66 -0.34
N TYR A 89 7.70 -7.29 0.83
CA TYR A 89 6.58 -7.48 1.76
C TYR A 89 6.47 -6.37 2.82
N ARG A 90 7.38 -5.38 2.82
CA ARG A 90 7.47 -4.36 3.89
C ARG A 90 6.17 -3.58 4.08
N SER A 91 5.51 -3.18 3.00
CA SER A 91 4.28 -2.39 3.09
C SER A 91 3.15 -3.19 3.71
N GLN A 92 2.99 -4.45 3.29
CA GLN A 92 1.93 -5.34 3.77
C GLN A 92 2.14 -5.75 5.21
N VAL A 93 3.38 -6.05 5.59
CA VAL A 93 3.74 -6.33 6.99
C VAL A 93 3.48 -5.09 7.86
N THR A 94 3.84 -3.89 7.39
CA THR A 94 3.56 -2.65 8.12
C THR A 94 2.07 -2.47 8.36
N MET A 95 1.24 -2.60 7.31
CA MET A 95 -0.22 -2.49 7.41
C MET A 95 -0.82 -3.53 8.36
N PHE A 96 -0.40 -4.78 8.24
CA PHE A 96 -0.87 -5.86 9.11
C PHE A 96 -0.57 -5.55 10.58
N LEU A 97 0.65 -5.07 10.89
CA LEU A 97 1.05 -4.74 12.27
C LEU A 97 0.33 -3.51 12.83
N LEU A 98 0.00 -2.51 12.01
CA LEU A 98 -0.80 -1.35 12.44
C LEU A 98 -2.22 -1.79 12.82
N ASN A 99 -2.82 -2.70 12.05
CA ASN A 99 -4.17 -3.20 12.29
C ASN A 99 -4.24 -4.29 13.38
N ASN A 100 -3.11 -4.96 13.69
CA ASN A 100 -3.06 -6.08 14.63
C ASN A 100 -1.89 -5.92 15.61
N LYS A 101 -2.02 -4.99 16.56
CA LYS A 101 -0.93 -4.57 17.48
C LYS A 101 -0.31 -5.73 18.28
N ASN A 102 -1.11 -6.77 18.59
CA ASN A 102 -0.69 -7.94 19.38
C ASN A 102 -0.34 -9.17 18.54
N ALA A 103 -0.40 -9.08 17.21
CA ALA A 103 -0.15 -10.24 16.36
C ALA A 103 1.30 -10.72 16.48
N ASN A 104 1.44 -12.04 16.57
CA ASN A 104 2.75 -12.68 16.59
C ASN A 104 3.29 -12.82 15.14
N PRO A 105 4.59 -13.08 14.95
CA PRO A 105 5.17 -13.21 13.61
C PRO A 105 4.58 -14.34 12.75
N ASN A 106 4.06 -15.42 13.37
CA ASN A 106 3.38 -16.49 12.63
C ASN A 106 2.03 -16.01 12.09
N ASP A 107 1.27 -15.21 12.84
CA ASP A 107 -0.02 -14.68 12.37
C ASP A 107 0.18 -13.81 11.12
N CYS A 108 1.19 -12.94 11.14
CA CYS A 108 1.55 -12.10 9.99
C CYS A 108 2.00 -12.94 8.79
N TYR A 109 2.79 -13.98 9.04
CA TYR A 109 3.26 -14.90 8.01
C TYR A 109 2.12 -15.68 7.35
N GLN A 110 1.21 -16.24 8.15
CA GLN A 110 0.04 -16.96 7.63
C GLN A 110 -0.89 -16.02 6.86
N TRP A 111 -1.11 -14.81 7.36
CA TRP A 111 -1.90 -13.80 6.67
C TRP A 111 -1.31 -13.43 5.31
N LEU A 112 0.02 -13.23 5.23
CA LEU A 112 0.71 -12.97 3.97
C LEU A 112 0.55 -14.12 2.98
N LEU A 113 0.68 -15.36 3.45
CA LEU A 113 0.51 -16.56 2.61
C LEU A 113 -0.90 -16.71 2.05
N GLN A 114 -1.91 -16.28 2.81
CA GLN A 114 -3.31 -16.40 2.40
C GLN A 114 -3.79 -15.24 1.53
N ASN A 115 -3.29 -14.02 1.78
CA ASN A 115 -3.89 -12.80 1.22
C ASN A 115 -3.00 -12.05 0.23
N TYR A 116 -1.70 -12.34 0.16
CA TYR A 116 -0.77 -11.49 -0.59
C TYR A 116 0.33 -12.24 -1.36
N VAL A 117 0.29 -13.57 -1.47
CA VAL A 117 1.32 -14.29 -2.24
C VAL A 117 1.28 -13.81 -3.69
N ASN A 118 2.29 -13.06 -4.07
CA ASN A 118 2.50 -12.63 -5.43
C ASN A 118 3.31 -13.72 -6.15
N PRO A 119 2.77 -14.35 -7.21
CA PRO A 119 3.48 -15.39 -7.95
C PRO A 119 4.79 -14.91 -8.60
N ASP A 120 4.94 -13.60 -8.81
CA ASP A 120 6.14 -12.98 -9.39
C ASP A 120 7.21 -12.63 -8.32
N LEU A 121 6.93 -12.86 -7.03
CA LEU A 121 7.86 -12.60 -5.93
C LEU A 121 8.33 -13.90 -5.27
N PRO A 122 9.57 -13.95 -4.76
CA PRO A 122 10.03 -15.10 -3.99
C PRO A 122 9.17 -15.25 -2.74
N GLN A 123 8.68 -16.47 -2.48
CA GLN A 123 7.82 -16.73 -1.33
C GLN A 123 8.43 -16.18 -0.04
N PRO A 124 7.65 -15.48 0.79
CA PRO A 124 8.17 -14.94 2.04
C PRO A 124 8.62 -16.11 2.91
N ASP A 125 9.77 -15.99 3.57
CA ASP A 125 10.19 -16.95 4.59
C ASP A 125 9.97 -16.38 6.00
N LEU A 126 9.62 -17.26 6.94
CA LEU A 126 9.27 -16.84 8.30
C LEU A 126 10.40 -16.09 9.02
N LYS A 127 11.67 -16.42 8.72
CA LYS A 127 12.84 -15.77 9.34
C LYS A 127 13.02 -14.34 8.81
N GLN A 128 12.82 -14.14 7.51
CA GLN A 128 12.79 -12.83 6.86
C GLN A 128 11.65 -11.99 7.41
N ILE A 129 10.44 -12.55 7.54
CA ILE A 129 9.28 -11.83 8.10
C ILE A 129 9.53 -11.43 9.56
N LYS A 130 10.08 -12.33 10.40
CA LYS A 130 10.48 -11.99 11.78
C LYS A 130 11.48 -10.83 11.82
N THR A 131 12.50 -10.88 10.97
CA THR A 131 13.52 -9.82 10.89
C THR A 131 12.91 -8.50 10.43
N LEU A 132 12.03 -8.55 9.44
CA LEU A 132 11.32 -7.40 8.89
C LEU A 132 10.40 -6.74 9.94
N ILE A 133 9.63 -7.54 10.69
CA ILE A 133 8.78 -7.08 11.78
C ILE A 133 9.63 -6.34 12.83
N ASN A 134 10.77 -6.91 13.23
CA ASN A 134 11.66 -6.27 14.20
C ASN A 134 12.19 -4.93 13.69
N ASN A 135 12.58 -4.85 12.42
CA ASN A 135 13.03 -3.61 11.78
C ASN A 135 11.92 -2.56 11.64
N ILE A 136 10.67 -2.98 11.47
CA ILE A 136 9.51 -2.07 11.42
C ILE A 136 9.21 -1.55 12.84
N LYS A 137 9.13 -2.43 13.84
CA LYS A 137 8.83 -2.07 15.23
C LYS A 137 9.94 -1.25 15.90
N SER A 138 11.18 -1.34 15.43
CA SER A 138 12.29 -0.51 15.90
C SER A 138 12.27 0.91 15.31
N ASN A 139 11.49 1.15 14.24
CA ASN A 139 11.39 2.47 13.62
C ASN A 139 10.53 3.42 14.48
N PRO A 140 11.06 4.61 14.88
CA PRO A 140 10.31 5.58 15.68
C PRO A 140 9.00 6.04 15.04
N ASN A 141 8.97 6.20 13.71
CA ASN A 141 7.78 6.64 12.97
C ASN A 141 6.67 5.59 12.99
N PHE A 142 7.04 4.31 13.02
CA PHE A 142 6.05 3.24 13.18
C PHE A 142 5.48 3.23 14.59
N ARG A 143 6.32 3.47 15.62
CA ARG A 143 5.87 3.52 17.01
C ARG A 143 4.88 4.66 17.26
N SER A 144 5.11 5.84 16.69
CA SER A 144 4.17 6.96 16.80
C SER A 144 2.82 6.63 16.14
N GLN A 145 2.83 5.96 14.98
CA GLN A 145 1.61 5.54 14.29
C GLN A 145 0.87 4.40 15.00
N ALA A 146 1.59 3.49 15.67
CA ALA A 146 0.99 2.37 16.39
C ALA A 146 0.37 2.75 17.75
N MET A 147 0.67 3.95 18.27
CA MET A 147 0.14 4.45 19.55
C MET A 147 -1.26 5.08 19.42
N TYR A 148 -1.65 5.51 18.22
CA TYR A 148 -3.02 5.91 17.88
C TYR A 148 -3.83 4.71 17.38
#